data_AF-A0AAV2N5G7-F1
#
_entry.id   AF-A0AAV2N5G7-F1
#
_cell.length_a   1.000
_cell.length_b   1.000
_cell.length_c   1.000
_cell.angle_alpha   90.00
_cell.angle_beta   90.00
_cell.angle_gamma   90.00
#
_symmetry.space_group_name_H-M   'P 1'
#
loop_
_entity.id
_entity.type
_entity.pdbx_description
1 polymer ?
#
loop_
_entity_poly.entity_id
_entity_poly.type
_entity_poly.pdbx_seq_one_letter_code
_entity_poly.pdbx_strand_id
1 'polypeptide(L)'
;MQLFSVDTDFEYVIRKPEQQRICFGSGQSRDTSKKGASPFMRYYTLEDNPNIGPGSYNVSESFNAIKTRPCSHSISKKGYSGLARFVKPIHYVEDYPSPSDYNVSSFPKHVKPQKYPFGSTSERKAIHVNKNPGPGMYVSKEIKGITFQHSFGGRVKMQLGVDLKCCSRNTDTCKMCGKKPTGDYWHLNNKIFLCRMCMTREFQEQVKFKKRELELFRKIRDCSGIHIHEGTDAKIWLMHPAIVKQWTRRETYLSAYLKD
;
A
#
# COMPACT_ATOMS: atom_id res chain seq x y z
N MET A 1 75.69 -17.59 -48.55
CA MET A 1 74.82 -17.50 -47.36
C MET A 1 73.48 -18.12 -47.73
N GLN A 2 73.22 -19.31 -47.20
CA GLN A 2 72.03 -20.11 -47.52
C GLN A 2 70.95 -19.75 -46.50
N LEU A 3 69.80 -19.26 -46.97
CA LEU A 3 68.66 -18.93 -46.14
C LEU A 3 67.97 -20.24 -45.72
N PHE A 4 67.97 -20.53 -44.42
CA PHE A 4 67.15 -21.62 -43.87
C PHE A 4 65.70 -21.13 -43.78
N SER A 5 64.81 -21.78 -44.55
CA SER A 5 63.37 -21.64 -44.43
C SER A 5 62.91 -22.27 -43.11
N VAL A 6 62.22 -21.50 -42.28
CA VAL A 6 61.56 -22.00 -41.08
C VAL A 6 60.19 -22.50 -41.50
N ASP A 7 59.95 -23.80 -41.40
CA ASP A 7 58.63 -24.40 -41.60
C ASP A 7 57.68 -23.89 -40.51
N THR A 8 56.70 -23.08 -40.88
CA THR A 8 55.73 -22.44 -39.96
C THR A 8 54.40 -23.18 -39.85
N ASP A 9 54.32 -24.47 -40.20
CA ASP A 9 53.06 -25.21 -40.19
C ASP A 9 53.09 -26.31 -39.13
N PHE A 10 53.03 -25.92 -37.86
CA PHE A 10 52.72 -26.85 -36.77
C PHE A 10 51.23 -26.75 -36.44
N GLU A 11 50.44 -27.69 -36.97
CA GLU A 11 48.99 -27.74 -36.72
C GLU A 11 48.72 -28.22 -35.29
N TYR A 12 48.31 -27.30 -34.41
CA TYR A 12 48.02 -27.58 -33.00
C TYR A 12 46.68 -28.32 -32.86
N VAL A 13 46.69 -29.64 -32.97
CA VAL A 13 45.49 -30.48 -32.81
C VAL A 13 45.24 -30.78 -31.33
N ILE A 14 44.38 -29.99 -30.68
CA ILE A 14 43.87 -30.30 -29.33
C ILE A 14 42.89 -31.47 -29.44
N ARG A 15 43.37 -32.68 -29.14
CA ARG A 15 42.49 -33.85 -28.98
C ARG A 15 41.70 -33.69 -27.69
N LYS A 16 40.38 -33.47 -27.81
CA LYS A 16 39.49 -33.44 -26.65
C LYS A 16 39.52 -34.83 -25.99
N PRO A 17 39.76 -34.92 -24.67
CA PRO A 17 39.74 -36.20 -23.98
C PRO A 17 38.33 -36.79 -24.05
N GLU A 18 38.26 -38.11 -24.28
CA GLU A 18 36.99 -38.82 -24.28
C GLU A 18 36.33 -38.78 -22.90
N GLN A 19 35.00 -38.70 -22.88
CA GLN A 19 34.24 -38.53 -21.65
C GLN A 19 34.30 -39.80 -20.81
N GLN A 20 34.83 -39.68 -19.58
CA GLN A 20 34.98 -40.82 -18.67
C GLN A 20 33.61 -41.40 -18.26
N ARG A 21 33.54 -42.73 -18.20
CA ARG A 21 32.34 -43.47 -17.75
C ARG A 21 32.09 -43.23 -16.26
N ILE A 22 30.82 -43.27 -15.85
CA ILE A 22 30.41 -43.00 -14.47
C ILE A 22 30.98 -44.07 -13.51
N CYS A 23 30.93 -45.34 -13.91
CA CYS A 23 31.43 -46.48 -13.14
C CYS A 23 32.09 -47.51 -14.07
N PHE A 24 32.95 -48.37 -13.52
CA PHE A 24 33.51 -49.51 -14.26
C PHE A 24 32.37 -50.48 -14.66
N GLY A 25 32.28 -50.82 -15.95
CA GLY A 25 31.25 -51.72 -16.48
C GLY A 25 29.90 -51.08 -16.84
N SER A 26 29.64 -49.82 -16.52
CA SER A 26 28.39 -49.15 -16.93
C SER A 26 28.48 -48.64 -18.38
N GLY A 27 27.54 -49.04 -19.24
CA GLY A 27 27.40 -48.51 -20.61
C GLY A 27 26.59 -47.21 -20.70
N GLN A 28 26.17 -46.64 -19.57
CA GLN A 28 25.30 -45.48 -19.52
C GLN A 28 26.10 -44.17 -19.64
N SER A 29 25.73 -43.33 -20.60
CA SER A 29 26.30 -41.99 -20.74
C SER A 29 25.96 -41.13 -19.52
N ARG A 30 26.91 -40.29 -19.10
CA ARG A 30 26.71 -39.35 -18.00
C ARG A 30 25.73 -38.28 -18.46
N ASP A 31 24.53 -38.26 -17.88
CA ASP A 31 23.56 -37.19 -18.13
C ASP A 31 24.13 -35.89 -17.53
N THR A 32 24.58 -35.00 -18.40
CA THR A 32 25.07 -33.65 -18.05
C THR A 32 23.94 -32.63 -18.07
N SER A 33 22.68 -33.05 -18.25
CA SER A 33 21.56 -32.13 -18.23
C SER A 33 21.41 -31.48 -16.85
N LYS A 34 21.17 -30.16 -16.84
CA LYS A 34 20.99 -29.36 -15.61
C LYS A 34 19.68 -29.69 -14.86
N LYS A 35 18.89 -30.64 -15.36
CA LYS A 35 17.62 -31.08 -14.77
C LYS A 35 17.92 -32.02 -13.59
N GLY A 36 17.89 -31.45 -12.39
CA GLY A 36 18.13 -32.17 -11.13
C GLY A 36 19.32 -31.65 -10.32
N ALA A 37 20.10 -30.70 -10.84
CA ALA A 37 21.21 -30.09 -10.11
C ALA A 37 20.73 -29.25 -8.92
N SER A 38 21.32 -29.48 -7.75
CA SER A 38 21.06 -28.69 -6.54
C SER A 38 21.52 -27.24 -6.72
N PRO A 39 20.96 -26.27 -5.97
CA PRO A 39 21.35 -24.86 -6.09
C PRO A 39 22.86 -24.62 -5.93
N PHE A 40 23.52 -25.38 -5.06
CA PHE A 40 24.96 -25.32 -4.85
C PHE A 40 25.76 -25.78 -6.08
N MET A 41 25.33 -26.86 -6.73
CA MET A 41 25.99 -27.37 -7.95
C MET A 41 25.86 -26.42 -9.14
N ARG A 42 24.73 -25.70 -9.24
CA ARG A 42 24.48 -24.71 -10.30
C ARG A 42 25.44 -23.52 -10.24
N TYR A 43 25.87 -23.14 -9.04
CA TYR A 43 26.78 -22.01 -8.86
C TYR A 43 28.16 -22.25 -9.49
N TYR A 44 28.61 -23.50 -9.53
CA TYR A 44 29.92 -23.89 -10.08
C TYR A 44 29.85 -24.42 -11.51
N THR A 45 28.65 -24.55 -12.10
CA THR A 45 28.50 -24.97 -13.50
C THR A 45 28.50 -23.74 -14.39
N LEU A 46 29.34 -23.74 -15.42
CA LEU A 46 29.34 -22.70 -16.44
C LEU A 46 27.98 -22.66 -17.15
N GLU A 47 27.47 -21.46 -17.41
CA GLU A 47 26.26 -21.30 -18.20
C GLU A 47 26.51 -21.78 -19.64
N ASP A 48 25.53 -22.44 -20.26
CA ASP A 48 25.71 -23.05 -21.60
C ASP A 48 25.79 -22.01 -22.72
N ASN A 49 25.72 -20.72 -22.36
CA ASN A 49 25.66 -19.61 -23.29
C ASN A 49 27.05 -18.96 -23.35
N PRO A 50 27.86 -19.25 -24.38
CA PRO A 50 29.27 -18.88 -24.41
C PRO A 50 29.54 -17.36 -24.51
N ASN A 51 28.51 -16.54 -24.73
CA ASN A 51 28.64 -15.10 -25.01
C ASN A 51 27.66 -14.25 -24.19
N ILE A 52 27.71 -14.32 -22.85
CA ILE A 52 26.97 -13.38 -21.98
C ILE A 52 27.96 -12.34 -21.44
N GLY A 53 28.25 -11.34 -22.26
CA GLY A 53 28.93 -10.12 -21.84
C GLY A 53 27.90 -9.00 -21.63
N PRO A 54 28.23 -7.95 -20.85
CA PRO A 54 27.41 -6.75 -20.81
C PRO A 54 27.37 -6.12 -22.22
N GLY A 55 26.26 -6.32 -22.95
CA GLY A 55 26.06 -5.82 -24.31
C GLY A 55 25.79 -6.87 -25.39
N SER A 56 25.89 -8.17 -25.08
CA SER A 56 25.61 -9.25 -26.05
C SER A 56 24.13 -9.67 -26.12
N TYR A 57 23.25 -9.10 -25.29
CA TYR A 57 21.83 -9.40 -25.32
C TYR A 57 21.14 -8.64 -26.45
N ASN A 58 20.45 -9.37 -27.34
CA ASN A 58 19.60 -8.74 -28.33
C ASN A 58 18.32 -8.23 -27.63
N VAL A 59 18.21 -6.91 -27.48
CA VAL A 59 17.11 -6.23 -26.75
C VAL A 59 15.74 -6.55 -27.38
N SER A 60 15.71 -6.66 -28.71
CA SER A 60 14.47 -6.95 -29.45
C SER A 60 13.97 -8.38 -29.21
N GLU A 61 14.87 -9.35 -29.25
CA GLU A 61 14.57 -10.76 -28.99
C GLU A 61 14.18 -11.01 -27.54
N SER A 62 14.87 -10.39 -26.58
CA SER A 62 14.54 -10.50 -25.16
C SER A 62 13.16 -9.90 -24.84
N PHE A 63 12.79 -8.78 -25.47
CA PHE A 63 11.44 -8.21 -25.35
C PHE A 63 10.36 -9.11 -25.97
N ASN A 64 10.65 -9.72 -27.13
CA ASN A 64 9.71 -10.61 -27.80
C ASN A 64 9.59 -11.98 -27.10
N ALA A 65 10.64 -12.47 -26.45
CA ALA A 65 10.63 -13.70 -25.67
C ALA A 65 9.67 -13.63 -24.47
N ILE A 66 9.49 -12.44 -23.87
CA ILE A 66 8.48 -12.19 -22.82
C ILE A 66 7.07 -12.46 -23.34
N LYS A 67 6.80 -12.15 -24.62
CA LYS A 67 5.49 -12.34 -25.25
C LYS A 67 5.23 -13.78 -25.70
N THR A 68 6.27 -14.46 -26.19
CA THR A 68 6.11 -15.77 -26.86
C THR A 68 6.39 -16.97 -25.96
N ARG A 69 7.29 -16.85 -24.96
CA ARG A 69 7.63 -17.91 -24.01
C ARG A 69 7.85 -17.32 -22.61
N PRO A 70 6.78 -16.92 -21.90
CA PRO A 70 6.92 -16.43 -20.53
C PRO A 70 7.49 -17.56 -19.67
N CYS A 71 8.74 -17.42 -19.23
CA CYS A 71 9.35 -18.37 -18.32
C CYS A 71 8.57 -18.29 -16.99
N SER A 72 7.87 -19.35 -16.64
CA SER A 72 7.00 -19.41 -15.44
C SER A 72 7.74 -19.10 -14.13
N HIS A 73 9.07 -19.24 -14.13
CA HIS A 73 9.94 -18.97 -12.99
C HIS A 73 10.65 -17.61 -13.02
N SER A 74 10.81 -16.93 -14.16
CA SER A 74 11.57 -15.67 -14.24
C SER A 74 10.71 -14.42 -14.01
N ILE A 75 9.40 -14.53 -14.23
CA ILE A 75 8.45 -13.45 -13.95
C ILE A 75 8.01 -13.60 -12.49
N SER A 76 8.84 -13.06 -11.59
CA SER A 76 8.39 -12.74 -10.24
C SER A 76 7.01 -12.07 -10.32
N LYS A 77 6.00 -12.61 -9.60
CA LYS A 77 4.69 -11.93 -9.45
C LYS A 77 4.83 -10.52 -8.85
N LYS A 78 6.01 -10.18 -8.29
CA LYS A 78 6.38 -8.88 -7.73
C LYS A 78 7.14 -7.99 -8.72
N GLY A 79 7.32 -8.43 -9.98
CA GLY A 79 8.07 -7.75 -11.03
C GLY A 79 9.60 -7.93 -10.91
N TYR A 80 10.30 -7.74 -12.03
CA TYR A 80 11.76 -7.59 -12.11
C TYR A 80 12.05 -6.32 -12.92
N SER A 81 12.30 -5.21 -12.23
CA SER A 81 12.76 -3.94 -12.81
C SER A 81 13.48 -3.14 -11.73
N GLY A 82 14.26 -2.11 -12.10
CA GLY A 82 14.89 -1.19 -11.14
C GLY A 82 13.90 -0.41 -10.26
N LEU A 83 12.59 -0.57 -10.50
CA LEU A 83 11.46 -0.02 -9.74
C LEU A 83 10.70 -1.10 -8.95
N ALA A 84 11.16 -2.36 -8.99
CA ALA A 84 10.53 -3.47 -8.28
C ALA A 84 10.56 -3.19 -6.77
N ARG A 85 9.37 -3.14 -6.17
CA ARG A 85 9.20 -2.83 -4.75
C ARG A 85 9.76 -3.97 -3.89
N PHE A 86 11.03 -3.87 -3.51
CA PHE A 86 11.66 -4.75 -2.50
C PHE A 86 11.11 -4.53 -1.08
N VAL A 87 10.38 -3.42 -0.87
CA VAL A 87 9.76 -3.10 0.41
C VAL A 87 8.48 -3.91 0.56
N LYS A 88 8.37 -4.68 1.65
CA LYS A 88 7.12 -5.34 2.05
C LYS A 88 6.02 -4.26 2.06
N PRO A 89 4.94 -4.40 1.27
CA PRO A 89 3.81 -3.49 1.37
C PRO A 89 3.40 -3.40 2.84
N ILE A 90 3.16 -2.18 3.31
CA ILE A 90 2.58 -1.94 4.63
C ILE A 90 1.15 -2.50 4.54
N HIS A 91 0.99 -3.77 4.85
CA HIS A 91 -0.31 -4.35 5.04
C HIS A 91 -0.85 -3.78 6.34
N TYR A 92 -1.96 -3.05 6.24
CA TYR A 92 -2.83 -2.85 7.39
C TYR A 92 -3.39 -4.24 7.72
N VAL A 93 -2.86 -4.85 8.78
CA VAL A 93 -3.38 -6.13 9.29
C VAL A 93 -4.51 -5.77 10.23
N GLU A 94 -5.74 -6.07 9.83
CA GLU A 94 -6.89 -6.04 10.71
C GLU A 94 -6.79 -7.25 11.65
N ASP A 95 -6.01 -7.11 12.72
CA ASP A 95 -5.91 -8.15 13.76
C ASP A 95 -7.25 -8.38 14.49
N TYR A 96 -8.21 -7.47 14.32
CA TYR A 96 -9.52 -7.48 14.97
C TYR A 96 -10.62 -7.10 13.98
N PRO A 97 -11.79 -7.77 14.05
CA PRO A 97 -12.93 -7.43 13.21
C PRO A 97 -13.37 -5.99 13.47
N SER A 98 -13.58 -5.24 12.40
CA SER A 98 -14.17 -3.91 12.48
C SER A 98 -15.61 -3.97 12.98
N PRO A 99 -16.14 -2.91 13.63
CA PRO A 99 -17.55 -2.84 13.99
C PRO A 99 -18.52 -3.06 12.82
N SER A 100 -18.06 -2.85 11.59
CA SER A 100 -18.85 -3.05 10.38
C SER A 100 -18.63 -4.38 9.67
N ASP A 101 -17.62 -5.16 10.08
CA ASP A 101 -17.43 -6.53 9.57
C ASP A 101 -18.56 -7.45 10.04
N TYR A 102 -19.29 -7.02 11.08
CA TYR A 102 -20.52 -7.66 11.55
C TYR A 102 -21.76 -7.34 10.69
N ASN A 103 -21.64 -6.51 9.64
CA ASN A 103 -22.76 -6.25 8.76
C ASN A 103 -23.11 -7.50 7.95
N VAL A 104 -24.28 -8.05 8.25
CA VAL A 104 -24.89 -9.06 7.40
C VAL A 104 -25.41 -8.35 6.16
N SER A 105 -24.81 -8.63 4.99
CA SER A 105 -25.12 -8.01 3.69
C SER A 105 -26.58 -8.15 3.23
N SER A 106 -27.42 -8.89 3.96
CA SER A 106 -28.80 -9.18 3.61
C SER A 106 -29.73 -9.29 4.82
N PHE A 107 -29.59 -8.38 5.81
CA PHE A 107 -30.49 -8.34 6.96
C PHE A 107 -31.12 -6.95 7.20
N PRO A 108 -32.46 -6.86 7.33
CA PRO A 108 -33.45 -7.90 7.04
C PRO A 108 -33.55 -8.17 5.53
N LYS A 109 -33.84 -9.41 5.14
CA LYS A 109 -34.21 -9.72 3.75
C LYS A 109 -35.37 -8.80 3.36
N HIS A 110 -35.31 -8.15 2.20
CA HIS A 110 -36.47 -7.43 1.65
C HIS A 110 -37.64 -8.43 1.53
N VAL A 111 -38.54 -8.42 2.51
CA VAL A 111 -39.76 -9.21 2.44
C VAL A 111 -40.62 -8.55 1.38
N LYS A 112 -40.84 -9.24 0.25
CA LYS A 112 -41.78 -8.77 -0.77
C LYS A 112 -43.12 -8.52 -0.07
N PRO A 113 -43.78 -7.37 -0.29
CA PRO A 113 -45.10 -7.13 0.28
C PRO A 113 -46.01 -8.31 -0.10
N GLN A 114 -46.71 -8.86 0.89
CA GLN A 114 -47.62 -9.99 0.66
C GLN A 114 -48.70 -9.52 -0.32
N LYS A 115 -48.78 -10.17 -1.50
CA LYS A 115 -49.92 -10.01 -2.39
C LYS A 115 -51.17 -10.55 -1.70
N TYR A 116 -52.32 -9.97 -2.01
CA TYR A 116 -53.61 -10.47 -1.53
C TYR A 116 -53.77 -11.96 -1.88
N PRO A 117 -54.15 -12.83 -0.94
CA PRO A 117 -54.40 -14.23 -1.24
C PRO A 117 -55.66 -14.35 -2.11
N PHE A 118 -55.63 -15.29 -3.06
CA PHE A 118 -56.80 -15.72 -3.86
C PHE A 118 -57.60 -14.59 -4.53
N GLY A 119 -56.94 -13.55 -5.05
CA GLY A 119 -57.61 -12.49 -5.80
C GLY A 119 -58.50 -11.54 -4.96
N SER A 120 -58.34 -11.54 -3.64
CA SER A 120 -59.02 -10.56 -2.78
C SER A 120 -58.56 -9.12 -3.08
N THR A 121 -59.48 -8.16 -3.00
CA THR A 121 -59.22 -6.71 -3.12
C THR A 121 -59.20 -5.98 -1.78
N SER A 122 -59.46 -6.66 -0.67
CA SER A 122 -59.54 -6.03 0.65
C SER A 122 -58.17 -5.84 1.30
N GLU A 123 -57.88 -4.60 1.71
CA GLU A 123 -56.66 -4.24 2.45
C GLU A 123 -56.63 -4.94 3.81
N ARG A 124 -55.50 -5.58 4.15
CA ARG A 124 -55.29 -6.10 5.52
C ARG A 124 -55.00 -4.93 6.46
N LYS A 125 -55.49 -5.02 7.71
CA LYS A 125 -55.03 -4.14 8.80
C LYS A 125 -53.50 -4.22 8.88
N ALA A 126 -52.82 -3.10 8.67
CA ALA A 126 -51.38 -3.03 8.77
C ALA A 126 -50.96 -3.48 10.18
N ILE A 127 -50.16 -4.55 10.25
CA ILE A 127 -49.51 -4.95 11.49
C ILE A 127 -48.67 -3.75 11.92
N HIS A 128 -48.83 -3.29 13.16
CA HIS A 128 -48.05 -2.18 13.70
C HIS A 128 -46.57 -2.61 13.72
N VAL A 129 -45.81 -2.22 12.70
CA VAL A 129 -44.39 -2.49 12.62
C VAL A 129 -43.70 -1.57 13.62
N ASN A 130 -43.07 -2.18 14.63
CA ASN A 130 -42.24 -1.43 15.57
C ASN A 130 -41.16 -0.66 14.79
N LYS A 131 -41.19 0.67 14.89
CA LYS A 131 -40.22 1.55 14.22
C LYS A 131 -38.84 1.53 14.88
N ASN A 132 -38.75 0.98 16.10
CA ASN A 132 -37.48 0.84 16.79
C ASN A 132 -36.70 -0.30 16.12
N PRO A 133 -35.49 -0.03 15.59
CA PRO A 133 -34.67 -1.07 14.99
C PRO A 133 -34.37 -2.15 16.03
N GLY A 134 -34.60 -3.42 15.67
CA GLY A 134 -34.21 -4.54 16.51
C GLY A 134 -32.67 -4.63 16.65
N PRO A 135 -32.16 -5.34 17.66
CA PRO A 135 -30.73 -5.65 17.75
C PRO A 135 -30.31 -6.39 16.47
N GLY A 136 -29.43 -5.78 15.67
CA GLY A 136 -29.01 -6.27 14.34
C GLY A 136 -29.64 -5.55 13.14
N MET A 137 -30.54 -4.59 13.33
CA MET A 137 -31.09 -3.72 12.27
C MET A 137 -30.29 -2.42 12.04
N TYR A 138 -29.20 -2.22 12.78
CA TYR A 138 -28.28 -1.12 12.55
C TYR A 138 -27.45 -1.43 11.31
N VAL A 139 -27.90 -0.98 10.13
CA VAL A 139 -27.09 -1.01 8.91
C VAL A 139 -25.90 -0.08 9.13
N SER A 140 -24.69 -0.62 9.22
CA SER A 140 -23.52 0.26 9.30
C SER A 140 -23.41 1.03 7.98
N LYS A 141 -23.20 2.34 8.08
CA LYS A 141 -22.93 3.19 6.92
C LYS A 141 -21.67 2.69 6.19
N GLU A 142 -21.60 2.94 4.88
CA GLU A 142 -20.39 2.71 4.09
C GLU A 142 -19.19 3.40 4.76
N ILE A 143 -18.23 2.60 5.22
CA ILE A 143 -17.00 3.12 5.82
C ILE A 143 -16.08 3.55 4.70
N LYS A 144 -15.54 4.76 4.84
CA LYS A 144 -14.38 5.16 4.06
C LYS A 144 -13.18 4.40 4.63
N GLY A 145 -12.69 3.39 3.91
CA GLY A 145 -11.49 2.66 4.32
C GLY A 145 -10.29 3.60 4.55
N ILE A 146 -9.29 3.13 5.30
CA ILE A 146 -8.08 3.92 5.59
C ILE A 146 -7.38 4.28 4.29
N THR A 147 -7.19 5.57 4.04
CA THR A 147 -6.53 6.07 2.83
C THR A 147 -5.02 6.20 3.04
N PHE A 148 -4.28 5.94 1.96
CA PHE A 148 -2.82 6.06 1.95
C PHE A 148 -2.40 7.07 0.88
N GLN A 149 -1.44 7.92 1.25
CA GLN A 149 -0.77 8.84 0.34
C GLN A 149 0.44 8.13 -0.27
N HIS A 150 0.47 8.14 -1.61
CA HIS A 150 1.54 7.55 -2.41
C HIS A 150 2.34 8.67 -3.08
N SER A 151 3.66 8.58 -2.99
CA SER A 151 4.60 9.45 -3.71
C SER A 151 5.45 8.62 -4.66
N PHE A 152 5.75 9.13 -5.86
CA PHE A 152 6.60 8.43 -6.83
C PHE A 152 7.99 8.16 -6.22
N GLY A 153 8.39 6.88 -6.11
CA GLY A 153 9.65 6.46 -5.50
C GLY A 153 9.75 6.62 -3.96
N GLY A 154 8.75 7.21 -3.30
CA GLY A 154 8.76 7.45 -1.86
C GLY A 154 8.02 6.41 -1.04
N ARG A 155 8.14 6.53 0.29
CA ARG A 155 7.44 5.65 1.25
C ARG A 155 5.94 5.99 1.28
N VAL A 156 5.11 4.95 1.31
CA VAL A 156 3.66 5.09 1.51
C VAL A 156 3.40 5.62 2.91
N LYS A 157 2.59 6.69 3.02
CA LYS A 157 2.19 7.29 4.30
C LYS A 157 0.69 7.12 4.50
N MET A 158 0.27 6.73 5.70
CA MET A 158 -1.15 6.71 6.07
C MET A 158 -1.66 8.16 6.13
N GLN A 159 -2.82 8.44 5.53
CA GLN A 159 -3.45 9.73 5.66
C GLN A 159 -4.02 9.87 7.07
N LEU A 160 -3.67 10.95 7.76
CA LEU A 160 -4.12 11.18 9.12
C LEU A 160 -5.51 11.80 9.14
N GLY A 161 -6.32 11.47 10.15
CA GLY A 161 -7.59 12.14 10.42
C GLY A 161 -7.37 13.56 10.97
N VAL A 162 -6.28 13.75 11.72
CA VAL A 162 -5.81 15.05 12.20
C VAL A 162 -4.33 15.19 11.88
N ASP A 163 -3.97 16.23 11.14
CA ASP A 163 -2.58 16.56 10.83
C ASP A 163 -1.88 17.14 12.07
N LEU A 164 -0.63 16.72 12.31
CA LEU A 164 0.15 17.21 13.44
C LEU A 164 1.15 18.28 12.97
N LYS A 165 1.00 19.50 13.50
CA LYS A 165 1.92 20.62 13.26
C LYS A 165 2.89 20.77 14.42
N CYS A 166 4.17 20.57 14.11
CA CYS A 166 5.27 20.77 15.05
C CYS A 166 5.88 22.16 14.84
N CYS A 167 5.78 23.05 15.83
CA CYS A 167 6.33 24.40 15.78
C CYS A 167 6.77 24.85 17.18
N SER A 168 7.91 25.56 17.26
CA SER A 168 8.45 26.09 18.52
C SER A 168 7.52 27.11 19.17
N ARG A 169 6.88 27.97 18.36
CA ARG A 169 5.82 28.88 18.78
C ARG A 169 4.68 28.85 17.76
N ASN A 170 3.49 28.42 18.19
CA ASN A 170 2.32 28.41 17.33
C ASN A 170 1.68 29.82 17.27
N THR A 171 1.74 30.45 16.10
CA THR A 171 1.16 31.78 15.80
C THR A 171 -0.18 31.69 15.05
N ASP A 172 -0.76 30.50 14.94
CA ASP A 172 -2.01 30.31 14.22
C ASP A 172 -3.15 31.02 14.94
N THR A 173 -3.91 31.83 14.20
CA THR A 173 -5.06 32.59 14.69
C THR A 173 -6.27 32.33 13.81
N CYS A 174 -7.45 32.22 14.41
CA CYS A 174 -8.67 31.99 13.67
C CYS A 174 -9.03 33.23 12.83
N LYS A 175 -9.25 33.07 11.53
CA LYS A 175 -9.62 34.17 10.62
C LYS A 175 -10.98 34.81 10.97
N MET A 176 -11.85 34.08 11.67
CA MET A 176 -13.19 34.55 12.00
C MET A 176 -13.27 35.32 13.31
N CYS A 177 -12.66 34.79 14.38
CA CYS A 177 -12.74 35.39 15.71
C CYS A 177 -11.44 36.05 16.17
N GLY A 178 -10.34 35.92 15.44
CA GLY A 178 -9.02 36.46 15.77
C GLY A 178 -8.33 35.78 16.97
N LYS A 179 -9.02 34.86 17.67
CA LYS A 179 -8.48 34.17 18.84
C LYS A 179 -7.57 33.01 18.42
N LYS A 180 -6.60 32.69 19.28
CA LYS A 180 -5.79 31.47 19.15
C LYS A 180 -6.71 30.25 19.30
N PRO A 181 -6.69 29.29 18.37
CA PRO A 181 -7.49 28.08 18.48
C PRO A 181 -7.03 27.23 19.68
N THR A 182 -7.99 26.63 20.37
CA THR A 182 -7.77 25.70 21.49
C THR A 182 -8.10 24.28 21.05
N GLY A 183 -7.14 23.36 21.22
CA GLY A 183 -7.30 21.96 20.77
C GLY A 183 -7.23 21.84 19.24
N ASP A 184 -8.00 20.93 18.67
CA ASP A 184 -8.00 20.72 17.23
C ASP A 184 -8.72 21.86 16.49
N TYR A 185 -8.12 22.28 15.39
CA TYR A 185 -8.64 23.34 14.52
C TYR A 185 -8.53 22.95 13.05
N TRP A 186 -9.00 23.81 12.16
CA TRP A 186 -9.01 23.55 10.73
C TRP A 186 -8.07 24.49 10.01
N HIS A 187 -7.42 23.99 8.98
CA HIS A 187 -6.60 24.79 8.08
C HIS A 187 -6.96 24.52 6.61
N LEU A 188 -6.87 25.57 5.80
CA LEU A 188 -6.86 25.46 4.34
C LEU A 188 -5.44 25.76 3.86
N ASN A 189 -4.75 24.73 3.37
CA ASN A 189 -3.39 24.82 2.82
C ASN A 189 -2.39 25.57 3.72
N ASN A 190 -2.53 25.47 5.05
CA ASN A 190 -1.73 26.21 6.06
C ASN A 190 -1.78 27.76 5.93
N LYS A 191 -2.76 28.32 5.24
CA LYS A 191 -2.90 29.78 5.04
C LYS A 191 -4.04 30.38 5.85
N ILE A 192 -5.17 29.68 5.90
CA ILE A 192 -6.37 30.13 6.60
C ILE A 192 -6.65 29.14 7.72
N PHE A 193 -6.85 29.64 8.93
CA PHE A 193 -7.18 28.81 10.09
C PHE A 193 -8.56 29.15 10.64
N LEU A 194 -9.30 28.13 11.06
CA LEU A 194 -10.62 28.24 11.68
C LEU A 194 -10.65 27.42 12.96
N CYS A 195 -11.09 28.03 14.06
CA CYS A 195 -11.34 27.28 15.30
C CYS A 195 -12.63 26.46 15.18
N ARG A 196 -12.79 25.46 16.04
CA ARG A 196 -13.96 24.56 16.07
C ARG A 196 -15.30 25.29 16.04
N MET A 197 -15.47 26.28 16.92
CA MET A 197 -16.73 27.03 17.01
C MET A 197 -17.06 27.77 15.72
N CYS A 198 -16.06 28.39 15.09
CA CYS A 198 -16.25 29.10 13.82
C CYS A 198 -16.48 28.13 12.66
N MET A 199 -15.81 26.98 12.64
CA MET A 199 -16.04 25.95 11.62
C MET A 199 -17.47 25.43 11.66
N THR A 200 -17.98 25.09 12.86
CA THR A 200 -19.36 24.63 13.04
C THR A 200 -20.38 25.68 12.61
N ARG A 201 -20.13 26.95 12.95
CA ARG A 201 -20.99 28.07 12.53
C ARG A 201 -21.01 28.24 11.02
N GLU A 202 -19.85 28.19 10.35
CA GLU A 202 -19.76 28.28 8.89
C GLU A 202 -20.47 27.12 8.19
N PHE A 203 -20.45 25.91 8.75
CA PHE A 203 -21.22 24.79 8.21
C PHE A 203 -22.74 25.00 8.29
N GLN A 204 -23.22 25.67 9.33
CA GLN A 204 -24.65 25.95 9.55
C GLN A 204 -25.12 27.15 8.72
N GLU A 205 -24.41 28.27 8.82
CA GLU A 205 -24.84 29.57 8.29
C GLU A 205 -24.24 29.90 6.92
N GLN A 206 -23.12 29.28 6.53
CA GLN A 206 -22.39 29.54 5.27
C GLN A 206 -22.13 31.02 4.99
N VAL A 207 -21.63 31.75 5.98
CA VAL A 207 -21.48 33.21 5.91
C VAL A 207 -20.32 33.61 5.00
N LYS A 208 -19.15 32.96 5.12
CA LYS A 208 -17.95 33.32 4.35
C LYS A 208 -17.49 32.24 3.39
N PHE A 209 -17.63 30.97 3.75
CA PHE A 209 -17.15 29.86 2.93
C PHE A 209 -18.32 29.04 2.41
N LYS A 210 -18.23 28.64 1.13
CA LYS A 210 -19.19 27.71 0.55
C LYS A 210 -18.95 26.31 1.11
N LYS A 211 -19.97 25.46 1.18
CA LYS A 211 -19.84 24.05 1.61
C LYS A 211 -18.71 23.29 0.92
N ARG A 212 -18.55 23.47 -0.41
CA ARG A 212 -17.46 22.85 -1.19
C ARG A 212 -16.07 23.29 -0.74
N GLU A 213 -15.92 24.52 -0.26
CA GLU A 213 -14.65 25.03 0.25
C GLU A 213 -14.39 24.51 1.66
N LEU A 214 -15.44 24.44 2.50
CA LEU A 214 -15.36 23.87 3.85
C LEU A 214 -14.92 22.40 3.84
N GLU A 215 -15.33 21.62 2.83
CA GLU A 215 -14.87 20.24 2.61
C GLU A 215 -13.37 20.11 2.33
N LEU A 216 -12.70 21.18 1.86
CA LEU A 216 -11.27 21.18 1.60
C LEU A 216 -10.42 21.45 2.85
N PHE A 217 -11.04 21.94 3.93
CA PHE A 217 -10.33 22.19 5.17
C PHE A 217 -9.94 20.87 5.82
N ARG A 218 -8.69 20.81 6.28
CA ARG A 218 -8.17 19.67 7.03
C ARG A 218 -8.05 20.03 8.50
N LYS A 219 -8.24 19.03 9.36
CA LYS A 219 -8.10 19.18 10.80
C LYS A 219 -6.62 19.10 11.16
N ILE A 220 -6.17 19.99 12.03
CA ILE A 220 -4.78 20.11 12.45
C ILE A 220 -4.70 20.33 13.96
N ARG A 221 -3.65 19.78 14.57
CA ARG A 221 -3.33 19.89 15.99
C ARG A 221 -1.89 20.36 16.16
N ASP A 222 -1.65 21.14 17.20
CA ASP A 222 -0.30 21.58 17.58
C ASP A 222 0.43 20.50 18.41
N CYS A 223 1.76 20.57 18.39
CA CYS A 223 2.61 19.63 19.13
C CYS A 223 2.66 19.86 20.66
N SER A 224 1.98 20.89 21.17
CA SER A 224 2.09 21.35 22.56
C SER A 224 1.77 20.27 23.59
N GLY A 225 0.80 19.39 23.31
CA GLY A 225 0.46 18.25 24.17
C GLY A 225 1.40 17.05 24.07
N ILE A 226 2.37 17.05 23.15
CA ILE A 226 3.25 15.91 22.86
C ILE A 226 4.67 16.19 23.32
N HIS A 227 5.18 17.39 23.04
CA HIS A 227 6.52 17.81 23.43
C HIS A 227 6.61 19.34 23.54
N ILE A 228 7.62 19.78 24.27
CA ILE A 228 7.93 21.19 24.50
C ILE A 228 9.18 21.56 23.70
N HIS A 229 9.23 22.80 23.22
CA HIS A 229 10.35 23.35 22.46
C HIS A 229 11.20 24.37 23.22
N GLU A 230 10.68 24.94 24.32
CA GLU A 230 11.35 25.99 25.12
C GLU A 230 11.86 27.18 24.28
N GLY A 231 11.24 27.43 23.12
CA GLY A 231 11.66 28.48 22.19
C GLY A 231 12.81 28.10 21.25
N THR A 232 13.29 26.85 21.29
CA THR A 232 14.30 26.28 20.39
C THR A 232 13.69 25.25 19.44
N ASP A 233 14.47 24.77 18.48
CA ASP A 233 14.05 23.68 17.57
C ASP A 233 14.18 22.28 18.22
N ALA A 234 14.84 22.19 19.38
CA ALA A 234 14.93 20.97 20.14
C ALA A 234 13.55 20.57 20.68
N LYS A 235 13.32 19.27 20.85
CA LYS A 235 12.05 18.73 21.37
C LYS A 235 12.31 17.98 22.67
N ILE A 236 11.58 18.36 23.71
CA ILE A 236 11.55 17.68 25.01
C ILE A 236 10.22 16.92 25.07
N TRP A 237 10.30 15.59 24.97
CA TRP A 237 9.12 14.74 24.90
C TRP A 237 8.35 14.73 26.23
N LEU A 238 7.08 15.13 26.19
CA LEU A 238 6.13 14.92 27.29
C LEU A 238 5.55 13.51 27.24
N MET A 239 5.34 13.00 26.02
CA MET A 239 4.89 11.64 25.76
C MET A 239 5.93 10.84 25.00
N HIS A 240 6.09 9.56 25.34
CA HIS A 240 6.99 8.69 24.63
C HIS A 240 6.56 8.53 23.14
N PRO A 241 7.47 8.59 22.16
CA PRO A 241 7.13 8.55 20.73
C PRO A 241 6.31 7.32 20.30
N ALA A 242 6.49 6.18 20.97
CA ALA A 242 5.71 4.97 20.70
C ALA A 242 4.22 5.16 21.02
N ILE A 243 3.91 5.87 22.11
CA ILE A 243 2.54 6.19 22.53
C ILE A 243 1.91 7.14 21.50
N VAL A 244 2.65 8.16 21.07
CA VAL A 244 2.21 9.09 20.02
C VAL A 244 1.84 8.32 18.74
N LYS A 245 2.70 7.40 18.31
CA LYS A 245 2.45 6.57 17.12
C LYS A 245 1.19 5.71 17.27
N GLN A 246 0.96 5.13 18.44
CA GLN A 246 -0.25 4.34 18.71
C GLN A 246 -1.49 5.22 18.77
N TRP A 247 -1.39 6.40 19.39
CA TRP A 247 -2.46 7.37 19.44
C TRP A 247 -2.88 7.85 18.05
N THR A 248 -1.93 8.24 17.22
CA THR A 248 -2.19 8.62 15.82
C THR A 248 -2.86 7.49 15.04
N ARG A 249 -2.42 6.23 15.22
CA ARG A 249 -3.05 5.07 14.57
C ARG A 249 -4.51 4.85 15.00
N ARG A 250 -4.79 4.97 16.30
CA ARG A 250 -6.15 4.85 16.84
C ARG A 250 -7.04 5.98 16.34
N GLU A 251 -6.51 7.20 16.31
CA GLU A 251 -7.23 8.36 15.79
C GLU A 251 -7.55 8.22 14.31
N THR A 252 -6.60 7.77 13.48
CA THR A 252 -6.86 7.49 12.07
C THR A 252 -7.89 6.40 11.86
N TYR A 253 -7.82 5.35 12.68
CA TYR A 253 -8.82 4.28 12.63
C TYR A 253 -10.21 4.84 12.92
N LEU A 254 -10.38 5.61 14.00
CA LEU A 254 -11.68 6.18 14.37
C LEU A 254 -12.21 7.18 13.33
N SER A 255 -11.34 7.94 12.68
CA SER A 255 -11.73 8.89 11.62
C SER A 255 -12.36 8.23 10.38
N ALA A 256 -12.14 6.93 10.17
CA ALA A 256 -12.80 6.17 9.12
C ALA A 256 -14.31 5.97 9.40
N TYR A 257 -14.70 5.89 10.68
CA TYR A 257 -16.07 5.56 11.11
C TYR A 257 -16.88 6.80 11.49
N LEU A 258 -16.23 7.80 12.09
CA LEU A 258 -16.89 9.02 12.54
C LEU A 258 -16.80 10.09 11.44
N LYS A 259 -17.95 10.60 11.00
CA LYS A 259 -18.00 11.81 10.17
C LYS A 259 -17.93 13.03 11.08
N ASP A 260 -17.01 13.94 10.76
CA ASP A 260 -16.92 15.28 11.35
C ASP A 260 -18.05 16.21 10.86
#